data_AF-A0AAV9WG43-F1
#
_entry.id   AF-A0AAV9WG43-F1
#
_cell.length_a   1.000
_cell.length_b   1.000
_cell.length_c   1.000
_cell.angle_alpha   90.00
_cell.angle_beta   90.00
_cell.angle_gamma   90.00
#
_symmetry.space_group_name_H-M   'P 1'
#
loop_
_entity.id
_entity.type
_entity.pdbx_description
1 polymer ?
#
loop_
_entity_poly.entity_id
_entity_poly.type
_entity_poly.pdbx_seq_one_letter_code
_entity_poly.pdbx_strand_id
1 'polypeptide(L)'
;MAQMLDLASGNENDDGITREMKRRIWWTCFIVDVWSSGGGSLARQLQVGENQPRLPLEEIRFLELQPGERDLTDDEWKAGIWSHMVRMIELYKEIQDLLRYLVATTQWDEDFIETTVHGLAIRLLAFEDRLGPELVFSADNVAKHAHRGTGRLFTGFHLGYQYYCMVLFYQYLDKSRPSTRNGAAYADRCKLHARRFCDILRTAREWPEAEALHNINAHITIVSSSVLLHNYMFGDASELADTQARLESNLEFMVKLRKYWPSVELIVSPIDSSS
;
A
#
# COMPACT_ATOMS: atom_id res chain seq x y z
N MET A 1 -10.48 19.07 -10.84
CA MET A 1 -11.88 18.72 -10.48
C MET A 1 -12.12 18.72 -8.98
N ALA A 2 -11.47 17.89 -8.17
CA ALA A 2 -11.69 17.86 -6.71
C ALA A 2 -11.50 19.24 -6.03
N GLN A 3 -10.46 20.00 -6.42
CA GLN A 3 -10.24 21.38 -5.97
C GLN A 3 -11.29 22.37 -6.52
N MET A 4 -11.72 22.19 -7.78
CA MET A 4 -12.75 23.06 -8.40
C MET A 4 -14.12 22.89 -7.75
N LEU A 5 -14.45 21.67 -7.34
CA LEU A 5 -15.68 21.33 -6.63
C LEU A 5 -15.59 21.63 -5.13
N ASP A 6 -14.44 22.14 -4.67
CA ASP A 6 -14.16 22.49 -3.28
C ASP A 6 -14.54 21.38 -2.28
N LEU A 7 -14.22 20.12 -2.64
CA LEU A 7 -14.64 18.94 -1.85
C LEU A 7 -14.05 18.89 -0.43
N ALA A 8 -12.99 19.67 -0.18
CA ALA A 8 -12.38 19.81 1.12
C ALA A 8 -13.23 20.67 2.06
N SER A 9 -13.95 21.66 1.51
CA SER A 9 -14.78 22.58 2.25
C SER A 9 -16.17 21.95 2.48
N GLY A 10 -16.62 21.96 3.73
CA GLY A 10 -17.96 21.50 4.06
C GLY A 10 -19.03 22.49 3.57
N ASN A 11 -20.15 21.98 3.03
CA ASN A 11 -21.34 22.79 2.80
C ASN A 11 -22.37 22.49 3.89
N GLU A 12 -22.84 23.54 4.58
CA GLU A 12 -23.82 23.43 5.66
C GLU A 12 -25.10 22.69 5.27
N ASN A 13 -25.49 22.77 4.00
CA ASN A 13 -26.68 22.12 3.46
C ASN A 13 -26.48 20.63 3.13
N ASP A 14 -25.25 20.11 3.17
CA ASP A 14 -25.01 18.69 2.91
C ASP A 14 -25.45 17.85 4.12
N ASP A 15 -26.16 16.76 3.85
CA ASP A 15 -26.41 15.70 4.82
C ASP A 15 -25.13 14.89 5.12
N GLY A 16 -25.20 14.00 6.11
CA GLY A 16 -24.06 13.23 6.60
C GLY A 16 -23.44 12.33 5.51
N ILE A 17 -24.28 11.65 4.72
CA ILE A 17 -23.80 10.79 3.63
C ILE A 17 -23.12 11.61 2.53
N THR A 18 -23.68 12.76 2.14
CA THR A 18 -23.07 13.63 1.12
C THR A 18 -21.72 14.17 1.58
N ARG A 19 -21.61 14.61 2.83
CA ARG A 19 -20.34 15.06 3.42
C ARG A 19 -19.31 13.95 3.42
N GLU A 20 -19.69 12.76 3.86
CA GLU A 20 -18.77 11.62 3.92
C GLU A 20 -18.32 11.16 2.53
N MET A 21 -19.21 11.20 1.52
CA MET A 21 -18.84 10.95 0.13
C MET A 21 -17.81 11.97 -0.38
N LYS A 22 -18.02 13.28 -0.12
CA LYS A 22 -17.05 14.32 -0.51
C LYS A 22 -15.67 14.09 0.13
N ARG A 23 -15.63 13.77 1.43
CA ARG A 23 -14.39 13.42 2.15
C ARG A 23 -13.68 12.24 1.50
N ARG A 24 -14.40 11.13 1.26
CA ARG A 24 -13.83 9.92 0.67
C ARG A 24 -13.31 10.16 -0.74
N ILE A 25 -14.02 10.95 -1.56
CA ILE A 25 -13.55 11.34 -2.90
C ILE A 25 -12.26 12.15 -2.79
N TRP A 26 -12.23 13.17 -1.93
CA TRP A 26 -11.05 14.01 -1.74
C TRP A 26 -9.82 13.20 -1.30
N TRP A 27 -9.99 12.36 -0.28
CA TRP A 27 -8.90 11.49 0.22
C TRP A 27 -8.47 10.43 -0.79
N THR A 28 -9.39 9.91 -1.62
CA THR A 28 -9.05 8.99 -2.71
C THR A 28 -8.22 9.71 -3.78
N CYS A 29 -8.59 10.93 -4.17
CA CYS A 29 -7.80 11.74 -5.09
C CYS A 29 -6.40 12.01 -4.52
N PHE A 30 -6.29 12.32 -3.22
CA PHE A 30 -5.01 12.52 -2.55
C PHE A 30 -4.14 11.25 -2.59
N ILE A 31 -4.70 10.08 -2.26
CA ILE A 31 -3.96 8.81 -2.31
C ILE A 31 -3.45 8.52 -3.73
N VAL A 32 -4.30 8.69 -4.74
CA VAL A 32 -3.95 8.46 -6.15
C VAL A 32 -2.91 9.46 -6.64
N ASP A 33 -3.00 10.73 -6.25
CA ASP A 33 -2.00 11.77 -6.58
C ASP A 33 -0.63 11.37 -6.03
N VAL A 34 -0.53 10.98 -4.75
CA VAL A 34 0.73 10.53 -4.15
C VAL A 34 1.29 9.29 -4.86
N TRP A 35 0.46 8.28 -5.14
CA TRP A 35 0.91 7.10 -5.88
C TRP A 35 1.39 7.41 -7.29
N SER A 36 0.66 8.27 -8.01
CA SER A 36 0.95 8.59 -9.41
C SER A 36 2.18 9.48 -9.56
N SER A 37 2.43 10.38 -8.60
CA SER A 37 3.64 11.23 -8.55
C SER A 37 4.93 10.48 -8.18
N GLY A 38 4.84 9.18 -7.85
CA GLY A 38 6.01 8.36 -7.52
C GLY A 38 6.86 7.95 -8.72
N GLY A 39 6.21 7.66 -9.86
CA GLY A 39 6.85 7.11 -11.05
C GLY A 39 6.97 8.07 -12.23
N GLY A 40 6.11 9.09 -12.30
CA GLY A 40 6.19 10.15 -13.30
C GLY A 40 6.89 11.37 -12.74
N SER A 41 7.55 12.16 -13.58
CA SER A 41 8.05 13.51 -13.30
C SER A 41 6.96 14.53 -12.91
N LEU A 42 5.79 14.06 -12.48
CA LEU A 42 4.64 14.84 -12.09
C LEU A 42 4.76 15.21 -10.60
N ALA A 43 4.80 16.52 -10.34
CA ALA A 43 4.70 17.03 -8.99
C ALA A 43 3.34 16.66 -8.37
N ARG A 44 3.35 16.32 -7.08
CA ARG A 44 2.11 16.12 -6.28
C ARG A 44 1.27 17.40 -6.32
N GLN A 45 0.03 17.29 -6.75
CA GLN A 45 -0.87 18.42 -6.92
C GLN A 45 -1.73 18.70 -5.68
N LEU A 46 -2.05 17.65 -4.91
CA LEU A 46 -2.82 17.77 -3.68
C LEU A 46 -1.87 17.84 -2.48
N GLN A 47 -1.94 18.95 -1.74
CA GLN A 47 -1.19 19.15 -0.51
C GLN A 47 -2.16 19.11 0.68
N VAL A 48 -1.74 18.39 1.72
CA VAL A 48 -2.37 18.44 3.04
C VAL A 48 -1.94 19.74 3.70
N GLY A 49 -2.92 20.59 4.04
CA GLY A 49 -2.73 21.88 4.71
C GLY A 49 -3.83 22.11 5.75
N GLU A 50 -3.96 23.35 6.22
CA GLU A 50 -4.90 23.70 7.31
C GLU A 50 -6.37 23.39 6.96
N ASN A 51 -6.76 23.45 5.68
CA ASN A 51 -8.14 23.28 5.22
C ASN A 51 -8.44 21.85 4.73
N GLN A 52 -7.81 20.83 5.29
CA GLN A 52 -8.10 19.44 4.90
C GLN A 52 -9.42 18.93 5.51
N PRO A 53 -10.17 18.09 4.79
CA PRO A 53 -11.36 17.46 5.36
C PRO A 53 -10.99 16.48 6.48
N ARG A 54 -11.92 16.28 7.43
CA ARG A 54 -11.82 15.19 8.43
C ARG A 54 -11.53 13.86 7.74
N LEU A 55 -10.77 12.98 8.41
CA LEU A 55 -10.51 11.63 7.90
C LEU A 55 -11.82 10.87 7.67
N PRO A 56 -11.85 9.94 6.69
CA PRO A 56 -13.05 9.14 6.43
C PRO A 56 -13.52 8.39 7.67
N LEU A 57 -14.83 8.15 7.75
CA LEU A 57 -15.48 7.33 8.76
C LEU A 57 -15.15 5.83 8.56
N GLU A 58 -15.41 5.02 9.58
CA GLU A 58 -15.44 3.56 9.48
C GLU A 58 -16.41 3.06 8.38
N GLU A 59 -16.00 2.03 7.65
CA GLU A 59 -16.67 1.59 6.42
C GLU A 59 -18.08 1.07 6.63
N ILE A 60 -18.30 0.23 7.64
CA ILE A 60 -19.63 -0.32 7.92
C ILE A 60 -20.55 0.80 8.36
N ARG A 61 -20.08 1.70 9.22
CA ARG A 61 -20.85 2.87 9.65
C ARG A 61 -21.22 3.78 8.49
N PHE A 62 -20.31 3.96 7.52
CA PHE A 62 -20.61 4.69 6.29
C PHE A 62 -21.71 4.02 5.46
N LEU A 63 -21.68 2.70 5.32
CA LEU A 63 -22.71 1.94 4.58
C LEU A 63 -24.08 2.00 5.24
N GLU A 64 -24.15 2.27 6.54
CA GLU A 64 -25.40 2.39 7.30
C GLU A 64 -26.04 3.78 7.19
N LEU A 65 -25.31 4.82 6.76
CA LEU A 65 -25.82 6.20 6.70
C LEU A 65 -27.02 6.30 5.75
N GLN A 66 -28.04 7.06 6.16
CA GLN A 66 -29.23 7.31 5.36
C GLN A 66 -29.28 8.76 4.83
N PRO A 67 -29.88 9.00 3.65
CA PRO A 67 -30.11 10.35 3.15
C PRO A 67 -30.91 11.21 4.12
N GLY A 68 -30.50 12.48 4.29
CA GLY A 68 -31.13 13.43 5.20
C GLY A 68 -30.70 13.32 6.68
N GLU A 69 -29.93 12.30 7.05
CA GLU A 69 -29.31 12.25 8.38
C GLU A 69 -28.24 13.32 8.53
N ARG A 70 -28.12 13.89 9.72
CA ARG A 70 -27.02 14.83 10.02
C ARG A 70 -25.68 14.10 10.00
N ASP A 71 -24.61 14.85 9.75
CA ASP A 71 -23.24 14.34 9.91
C ASP A 71 -22.93 13.96 11.36
N LEU A 72 -22.01 13.01 11.51
CA LEU A 72 -21.58 12.52 12.82
C LEU A 72 -20.69 13.55 13.50
N THR A 73 -20.89 13.74 14.81
CA THR A 73 -19.98 14.54 15.64
C THR A 73 -18.61 13.86 15.75
N ASP A 74 -17.60 14.60 16.23
CA ASP A 74 -16.26 14.03 16.40
C ASP A 74 -16.21 12.92 17.45
N ASP A 75 -17.11 12.94 18.45
CA ASP A 75 -17.23 11.89 19.46
C ASP A 75 -17.86 10.60 18.92
N GLU A 76 -18.74 10.72 17.93
CA GLU A 76 -19.40 9.60 17.25
C GLU A 76 -18.52 9.00 16.15
N TRP A 77 -17.57 9.78 15.63
CA TRP A 77 -16.68 9.38 14.55
C TRP A 77 -15.68 8.33 14.99
N LYS A 78 -15.44 7.34 14.13
CA LYS A 78 -14.43 6.30 14.32
C LYS A 78 -13.61 6.11 13.06
N ALA A 79 -12.31 5.87 13.23
CA ALA A 79 -11.40 5.57 12.13
C ALA A 79 -11.67 4.16 11.59
N GLY A 80 -11.77 4.06 10.26
CA GLY A 80 -11.81 2.80 9.52
C GLY A 80 -10.54 2.53 8.73
N ILE A 81 -10.59 1.51 7.88
CA ILE A 81 -9.47 1.12 7.02
C ILE A 81 -9.07 2.30 6.13
N TRP A 82 -10.01 3.07 5.58
CA TRP A 82 -9.71 4.22 4.71
C TRP A 82 -8.97 5.33 5.47
N SER A 83 -9.34 5.61 6.72
CA SER A 83 -8.63 6.58 7.57
C SER A 83 -7.19 6.13 7.84
N HIS A 84 -7.00 4.83 8.07
CA HIS A 84 -5.67 4.25 8.25
C HIS A 84 -4.85 4.25 6.95
N MET A 85 -5.47 4.01 5.79
CA MET A 85 -4.83 4.13 4.48
C MET A 85 -4.33 5.55 4.22
N VAL A 86 -5.12 6.56 4.56
CA VAL A 86 -4.68 7.97 4.50
C VAL A 86 -3.46 8.20 5.38
N ARG A 87 -3.47 7.78 6.65
CA ARG A 87 -2.29 7.92 7.53
C ARG A 87 -1.06 7.19 6.99
N MET A 88 -1.28 6.04 6.36
CA MET A 88 -0.20 5.24 5.75
C MET A 88 0.39 5.92 4.50
N ILE A 89 -0.43 6.63 3.71
CA ILE A 89 0.04 7.31 2.49
C ILE A 89 0.99 8.48 2.81
N GLU A 90 0.85 9.09 3.98
CA GLU A 90 1.74 10.16 4.43
C GLU A 90 3.16 9.63 4.66
N LEU A 91 3.28 8.45 5.29
CA LEU A 91 4.57 7.75 5.42
C LEU A 91 5.17 7.41 4.05
N TYR A 92 4.33 6.94 3.12
CA TYR A 92 4.79 6.64 1.76
C TYR A 92 5.25 7.87 1.00
N LYS A 93 4.66 9.04 1.25
CA LYS A 93 5.10 10.31 0.66
C LYS A 93 6.55 10.62 1.01
N GLU A 94 6.95 10.36 2.26
CA GLU A 94 8.35 10.54 2.71
C GLU A 94 9.28 9.45 2.15
N ILE A 95 8.82 8.20 2.05
CA ILE A 95 9.58 7.13 1.39
C ILE A 95 9.84 7.50 -0.08
N GLN A 96 8.84 8.02 -0.79
CA GLN A 96 9.01 8.50 -2.16
C GLN A 96 9.97 9.69 -2.26
N ASP A 97 9.94 10.61 -1.29
CA ASP A 97 10.90 11.73 -1.25
C ASP A 97 12.34 11.21 -1.11
N LEU A 98 12.56 10.19 -0.27
CA LEU A 98 13.85 9.48 -0.19
C LEU A 98 14.22 8.79 -1.50
N LEU A 99 13.30 8.04 -2.13
CA LEU A 99 13.56 7.38 -3.40
C LEU A 99 13.92 8.37 -4.51
N ARG A 100 13.25 9.53 -4.57
CA ARG A 100 13.61 10.61 -5.49
C ARG A 100 15.00 11.16 -5.24
N TYR A 101 15.36 11.38 -3.96
CA TYR A 101 16.71 11.80 -3.60
C TYR A 101 17.77 10.80 -4.10
N LEU A 102 17.54 9.51 -3.88
CA LEU A 102 18.47 8.43 -4.27
C LEU A 102 18.70 8.36 -5.78
N VAL A 103 17.66 8.61 -6.57
CA VAL A 103 17.72 8.63 -8.04
C VAL A 103 18.36 9.91 -8.57
N ALA A 104 18.13 11.05 -7.93
CA ALA A 104 18.60 12.36 -8.41
C ALA A 104 20.05 12.67 -8.04
N THR A 105 20.55 12.12 -6.93
CA THR A 105 21.91 12.41 -6.46
C THR A 105 22.96 11.53 -7.17
N THR A 106 24.14 12.11 -7.42
CA THR A 106 25.28 11.39 -8.01
C THR A 106 26.22 10.80 -6.96
N GLN A 107 26.14 11.29 -5.72
CA GLN A 107 26.88 10.79 -4.57
C GLN A 107 25.91 10.52 -3.43
N TRP A 108 26.05 9.34 -2.83
CA TRP A 108 25.21 8.90 -1.73
C TRP A 108 25.84 9.26 -0.39
N ASP A 109 25.09 10.05 0.38
CA ASP A 109 25.34 10.26 1.80
C ASP A 109 24.72 9.07 2.56
N GLU A 110 25.51 8.01 2.77
CA GLU A 110 25.03 6.78 3.40
C GLU A 110 24.58 7.01 4.86
N ASP A 111 25.16 7.98 5.58
CA ASP A 111 24.76 8.31 6.95
C ASP A 111 23.36 8.96 6.97
N PHE A 112 23.11 9.91 6.06
CA PHE A 112 21.79 10.51 5.87
C PHE A 112 20.75 9.47 5.45
N ILE A 113 21.10 8.62 4.48
CA ILE A 113 20.21 7.57 3.96
C ILE A 113 19.87 6.57 5.08
N GLU A 114 20.87 6.06 5.81
CA GLU A 114 20.66 5.08 6.87
C GLU A 114 19.81 5.67 8.01
N THR A 115 20.07 6.92 8.40
CA THR A 115 19.28 7.64 9.42
C THR A 115 17.83 7.82 8.98
N THR A 116 17.61 8.22 7.72
CA THR A 116 16.26 8.43 7.17
C THR A 116 15.49 7.11 7.08
N VAL A 117 16.13 6.05 6.57
CA VAL A 117 15.55 4.71 6.50
C VAL A 117 15.17 4.20 7.89
N HIS A 118 16.06 4.38 8.87
CA HIS A 118 15.81 3.95 10.24
C HIS A 118 14.60 4.65 10.86
N GLY A 119 14.50 5.98 10.69
CA GLY A 119 13.36 6.76 11.18
C GLY A 119 12.03 6.33 10.55
N LEU A 120 12.01 6.11 9.23
CA LEU A 120 10.83 5.62 8.52
C LEU A 120 10.45 4.19 8.95
N ALA A 121 11.43 3.32 9.14
CA ALA A 121 11.21 1.95 9.60
C ALA A 121 10.55 1.90 10.99
N ILE A 122 11.00 2.73 11.94
CA ILE A 122 10.38 2.84 13.27
C ILE A 122 8.93 3.30 13.15
N ARG A 123 8.66 4.29 12.30
CA ARG A 123 7.30 4.84 12.14
C ARG A 123 6.35 3.86 11.44
N LEU A 124 6.83 3.06 10.49
CA LEU A 124 6.06 1.97 9.87
C LEU A 124 5.73 0.86 10.88
N LEU A 125 6.69 0.47 11.72
CA LEU A 125 6.45 -0.51 12.79
C LEU A 125 5.42 0.02 13.79
N ALA A 126 5.65 1.24 14.29
CA ALA A 126 4.73 1.87 15.23
C ALA A 126 3.34 2.10 14.63
N PHE A 127 3.22 2.25 13.31
CA PHE A 127 1.93 2.31 12.62
C PHE A 127 1.19 0.96 12.70
N GLU A 128 1.87 -0.16 12.39
CA GLU A 128 1.31 -1.51 12.47
C GLU A 128 0.93 -1.86 13.92
N ASP A 129 1.77 -1.53 14.90
CA ASP A 129 1.53 -1.79 16.34
C ASP A 129 0.31 -1.05 16.91
N ARG A 130 -0.10 0.07 16.28
CA ARG A 130 -1.27 0.85 16.70
C ARG A 130 -2.57 0.36 16.07
N LEU A 131 -2.54 -0.63 15.18
CA LEU A 131 -3.76 -1.19 14.60
C LEU A 131 -4.56 -1.90 15.69
N GLY A 132 -5.87 -1.64 15.71
CA GLY A 132 -6.77 -2.37 16.60
C GLY A 132 -6.85 -3.85 16.23
N PRO A 133 -7.28 -4.74 17.15
CA PRO A 133 -7.31 -6.19 16.91
C PRO A 133 -8.09 -6.64 15.66
N GLU A 134 -9.13 -5.90 15.26
CA GLU A 134 -9.91 -6.18 14.05
C GLU A 134 -9.17 -5.78 12.76
N LEU A 135 -8.21 -4.85 12.83
CA LEU A 135 -7.44 -4.34 11.70
C LEU A 135 -6.07 -5.01 11.54
N VAL A 136 -5.70 -5.92 12.42
CA VAL A 136 -4.46 -6.72 12.29
C VAL A 136 -4.68 -7.83 11.26
N PHE A 137 -3.69 -8.06 10.40
CA PHE A 137 -3.79 -9.12 9.40
C PHE A 137 -3.84 -10.50 10.06
N SER A 138 -4.91 -11.25 9.79
CA SER A 138 -5.07 -12.66 10.18
C SER A 138 -6.11 -13.32 9.26
N ALA A 139 -6.07 -14.65 9.13
CA ALA A 139 -7.07 -15.39 8.36
C ALA A 139 -8.50 -15.13 8.88
N ASP A 140 -8.67 -15.06 10.21
CA ASP A 140 -9.95 -14.75 10.84
C ASP A 140 -10.46 -13.36 10.48
N ASN A 141 -9.59 -12.35 10.48
CA ASN A 141 -9.99 -11.00 10.11
C ASN A 141 -10.26 -10.89 8.60
N VAL A 142 -9.50 -11.59 7.75
CA VAL A 142 -9.80 -11.70 6.31
C VAL A 142 -11.21 -12.24 6.10
N ALA A 143 -11.56 -13.35 6.76
CA ALA A 143 -12.91 -13.94 6.67
C ALA A 143 -14.00 -12.99 7.18
N LYS A 144 -13.79 -12.36 8.34
CA LYS A 144 -14.74 -11.38 8.91
C LYS A 144 -14.98 -10.20 7.96
N HIS A 145 -13.93 -9.62 7.41
CA HIS A 145 -14.05 -8.52 6.45
C HIS A 145 -14.68 -8.96 5.14
N ALA A 146 -14.36 -10.16 4.64
CA ALA A 146 -15.01 -10.75 3.47
C ALA A 146 -16.53 -10.85 3.66
N HIS A 147 -16.98 -11.41 4.78
CA HIS A 147 -18.42 -11.53 5.11
C HIS A 147 -19.12 -10.17 5.27
N ARG A 148 -18.41 -9.15 5.75
CA ARG A 148 -18.93 -7.78 5.90
C ARG A 148 -18.84 -6.94 4.61
N GLY A 149 -18.35 -7.51 3.50
CA GLY A 149 -18.20 -6.78 2.23
C GLY A 149 -17.01 -5.81 2.17
N THR A 150 -16.10 -5.86 3.15
CA THR A 150 -14.90 -5.00 3.24
C THR A 150 -13.59 -5.77 2.99
N GLY A 151 -13.68 -7.05 2.58
CA GLY A 151 -12.53 -7.94 2.39
C GLY A 151 -11.47 -7.40 1.43
N ARG A 152 -11.86 -7.01 0.21
CA ARG A 152 -10.91 -6.48 -0.80
C ARG A 152 -10.17 -5.24 -0.31
N LEU A 153 -10.86 -4.40 0.45
CA LEU A 153 -10.32 -3.20 1.05
C LEU A 153 -9.28 -3.55 2.13
N PHE A 154 -9.64 -4.43 3.05
CA PHE A 154 -8.76 -4.93 4.11
C PHE A 154 -7.48 -5.58 3.54
N THR A 155 -7.63 -6.47 2.56
CA THR A 155 -6.49 -7.09 1.87
C THR A 155 -5.63 -6.03 1.17
N GLY A 156 -6.25 -5.10 0.43
CA GLY A 156 -5.54 -4.03 -0.27
C GLY A 156 -4.71 -3.14 0.67
N PHE A 157 -5.25 -2.82 1.85
CA PHE A 157 -4.54 -2.09 2.90
C PHE A 157 -3.25 -2.80 3.33
N HIS A 158 -3.33 -4.09 3.65
CA HIS A 158 -2.16 -4.85 4.09
C HIS A 158 -1.14 -5.09 2.97
N LEU A 159 -1.59 -5.32 1.72
CA LEU A 159 -0.68 -5.41 0.58
C LEU A 159 0.09 -4.08 0.37
N GLY A 160 -0.59 -2.94 0.51
CA GLY A 160 0.03 -1.61 0.47
C GLY A 160 1.06 -1.40 1.58
N TYR A 161 0.79 -1.87 2.80
CA TYR A 161 1.76 -1.80 3.89
C TYR A 161 3.04 -2.60 3.58
N GLN A 162 2.90 -3.85 3.10
CA GLN A 162 4.08 -4.65 2.72
C GLN A 162 4.86 -3.99 1.59
N TYR A 163 4.16 -3.40 0.61
CA TYR A 163 4.79 -2.64 -0.47
C TYR A 163 5.65 -1.50 0.04
N TYR A 164 5.14 -0.67 0.95
CA TYR A 164 5.89 0.48 1.48
C TYR A 164 7.16 0.03 2.21
N CYS A 165 7.08 -1.07 2.96
CA CYS A 165 8.25 -1.65 3.61
C CYS A 165 9.25 -2.21 2.58
N MET A 166 8.78 -2.92 1.54
CA MET A 166 9.65 -3.44 0.49
C MET A 166 10.45 -2.32 -0.19
N VAL A 167 9.79 -1.26 -0.65
CA VAL A 167 10.47 -0.18 -1.36
C VAL A 167 11.42 0.64 -0.47
N LEU A 168 11.12 0.77 0.82
CA LEU A 168 12.01 1.43 1.78
C LEU A 168 13.35 0.68 1.92
N PHE A 169 13.30 -0.66 1.92
CA PHE A 169 14.49 -1.48 2.13
C PHE A 169 15.11 -2.02 0.83
N TYR A 170 14.47 -1.83 -0.32
CA TYR A 170 14.86 -2.44 -1.59
C TYR A 170 16.31 -2.18 -1.97
N GLN A 171 16.79 -0.96 -1.74
CA GLN A 171 18.17 -0.56 -2.05
C GLN A 171 19.24 -1.40 -1.36
N TYR A 172 18.93 -2.03 -0.21
CA TYR A 172 19.88 -2.84 0.54
C TYR A 172 20.05 -4.26 -0.03
N LEU A 173 19.26 -4.62 -1.05
CA LEU A 173 19.50 -5.85 -1.82
C LEU A 173 20.67 -5.68 -2.80
N ASP A 174 21.01 -4.46 -3.19
CA ASP A 174 22.09 -4.19 -4.13
C ASP A 174 23.47 -4.41 -3.47
N LYS A 175 24.14 -5.51 -3.84
CA LYS A 175 25.48 -5.85 -3.34
C LYS A 175 26.57 -4.92 -3.85
N SER A 176 26.30 -4.07 -4.84
CA SER A 176 27.26 -3.07 -5.32
C SER A 176 27.34 -1.85 -4.40
N ARG A 177 26.35 -1.67 -3.51
CA ARG A 177 26.35 -0.61 -2.51
C ARG A 177 27.39 -0.86 -1.41
N PRO A 178 27.99 0.21 -0.85
CA PRO A 178 28.79 0.09 0.35
C PRO A 178 28.00 -0.58 1.47
N SER A 179 28.66 -1.47 2.23
CA SER A 179 28.03 -2.08 3.40
C SER A 179 27.78 -1.00 4.46
N THR A 180 26.54 -0.91 4.91
CA THR A 180 26.15 -0.06 6.04
C THR A 180 25.99 -0.90 7.31
N ARG A 181 25.86 -0.25 8.47
CA ARG A 181 25.77 -0.95 9.77
C ARG A 181 24.54 -1.87 9.82
N ASN A 182 23.40 -1.42 9.31
CA ASN A 182 22.15 -2.19 9.31
C ASN A 182 21.81 -2.82 7.94
N GLY A 183 22.69 -2.73 6.94
CA GLY A 183 22.39 -3.10 5.56
C GLY A 183 21.87 -4.54 5.41
N ALA A 184 22.54 -5.51 6.02
CA ALA A 184 22.11 -6.91 6.00
C ALA A 184 20.72 -7.10 6.64
N ALA A 185 20.49 -6.47 7.80
CA ALA A 185 19.20 -6.55 8.49
C ALA A 185 18.07 -5.91 7.67
N TYR A 186 18.34 -4.82 6.94
CA TYR A 186 17.37 -4.20 6.05
C TYR A 186 17.10 -5.04 4.80
N ALA A 187 18.12 -5.65 4.21
CA ALA A 187 17.94 -6.62 3.12
C ALA A 187 17.01 -7.78 3.55
N ASP A 188 17.22 -8.33 4.74
CA ASP A 188 16.38 -9.40 5.28
C ASP A 188 14.95 -8.94 5.55
N ARG A 189 14.76 -7.70 6.02
CA ARG A 189 13.41 -7.10 6.15
C ARG A 189 12.73 -6.95 4.80
N CYS A 190 13.44 -6.51 3.76
CA CYS A 190 12.87 -6.42 2.41
C CYS A 190 12.32 -7.78 1.94
N LYS A 191 13.12 -8.84 2.09
CA LYS A 191 12.73 -10.22 1.78
C LYS A 191 11.55 -10.71 2.62
N LEU A 192 11.54 -10.40 3.93
CA LEU A 192 10.44 -10.74 4.82
C LEU A 192 9.11 -10.13 4.34
N HIS A 193 9.10 -8.85 3.96
CA HIS A 193 7.89 -8.19 3.48
C HIS A 193 7.43 -8.73 2.12
N ALA A 194 8.35 -9.14 1.24
CA ALA A 194 7.99 -9.86 0.01
C ALA A 194 7.31 -11.20 0.28
N ARG A 195 7.79 -11.97 1.27
CA ARG A 195 7.13 -13.23 1.70
C ARG A 195 5.76 -12.96 2.31
N ARG A 196 5.65 -12.00 3.23
CA ARG A 196 4.37 -11.60 3.84
C ARG A 196 3.34 -11.16 2.80
N PHE A 197 3.77 -10.44 1.77
CA PHE A 197 2.91 -10.07 0.64
C PHE A 197 2.30 -11.31 -0.04
N CYS A 198 3.11 -12.32 -0.36
CA CYS A 198 2.63 -13.57 -0.94
C CYS A 198 1.70 -14.34 0.03
N ASP A 199 2.00 -14.33 1.34
CA ASP A 199 1.13 -14.96 2.34
C ASP A 199 -0.25 -14.28 2.38
N ILE A 200 -0.30 -12.95 2.33
CA ILE A 200 -1.55 -12.19 2.27
C ILE A 200 -2.35 -12.56 1.01
N LEU A 201 -1.71 -12.59 -0.17
CA LEU A 201 -2.37 -13.00 -1.41
C LEU A 201 -2.94 -14.41 -1.30
N ARG A 202 -2.19 -15.35 -0.73
CA ARG A 202 -2.62 -16.73 -0.55
C ARG A 202 -3.83 -16.83 0.38
N THR A 203 -3.77 -16.23 1.57
CA THR A 203 -4.90 -16.22 2.51
C THR A 203 -6.14 -15.56 1.90
N ALA A 204 -5.96 -14.45 1.17
CA ALA A 204 -7.09 -13.76 0.54
C ALA A 204 -7.76 -14.58 -0.58
N ARG A 205 -7.04 -15.49 -1.25
CA ARG A 205 -7.62 -16.37 -2.29
C ARG A 205 -8.62 -17.38 -1.74
N GLU A 206 -8.56 -17.69 -0.45
CA GLU A 206 -9.53 -18.57 0.21
C GLU A 206 -10.94 -17.92 0.26
N TRP A 207 -11.02 -16.60 0.04
CA TRP A 207 -12.24 -15.80 0.11
C TRP A 207 -12.38 -14.90 -1.13
N PRO A 208 -13.26 -15.21 -2.10
CA PRO A 208 -13.43 -14.41 -3.32
C PRO A 208 -13.70 -12.91 -3.07
N GLU A 209 -14.40 -12.58 -1.98
CA GLU A 209 -14.72 -11.23 -1.51
C GLU A 209 -13.53 -10.50 -0.86
N ALA A 210 -12.43 -11.20 -0.60
CA ALA A 210 -11.18 -10.63 -0.08
C ALA A 210 -10.11 -10.42 -1.15
N GLU A 211 -10.28 -10.95 -2.35
CA GLU A 211 -9.28 -10.85 -3.40
C GLU A 211 -9.10 -9.40 -3.89
N ALA A 212 -7.97 -8.78 -3.57
CA ALA A 212 -7.69 -7.39 -3.93
C ALA A 212 -7.24 -7.27 -5.41
N LEU A 213 -8.16 -7.42 -6.35
CA LEU A 213 -7.89 -7.38 -7.81
C LEU A 213 -7.80 -5.95 -8.37
N HIS A 214 -7.12 -5.04 -7.67
CA HIS A 214 -6.90 -3.66 -8.10
C HIS A 214 -5.63 -3.56 -8.96
N ASN A 215 -5.61 -2.68 -9.97
CA ASN A 215 -4.47 -2.54 -10.89
C ASN A 215 -3.13 -2.28 -10.18
N ILE A 216 -3.13 -1.51 -9.08
CA ILE A 216 -1.90 -1.25 -8.30
C ILE A 216 -1.25 -2.55 -7.80
N ASN A 217 -2.05 -3.56 -7.47
CA ASN A 217 -1.51 -4.80 -6.95
C ASN A 217 -0.74 -5.56 -8.02
N ALA A 218 -0.91 -5.26 -9.31
CA ALA A 218 -0.02 -5.73 -10.37
C ALA A 218 1.40 -5.20 -10.16
N HIS A 219 1.54 -3.88 -10.01
CA HIS A 219 2.83 -3.21 -9.76
C HIS A 219 3.49 -3.74 -8.48
N ILE A 220 2.73 -3.86 -7.39
CA ILE A 220 3.28 -4.38 -6.13
C ILE A 220 3.73 -5.84 -6.29
N THR A 221 2.98 -6.66 -7.03
CA THR A 221 3.37 -8.06 -7.30
C THR A 221 4.67 -8.15 -8.08
N ILE A 222 4.93 -7.25 -9.02
CA ILE A 222 6.21 -7.18 -9.74
C ILE A 222 7.35 -6.87 -8.77
N VAL A 223 7.18 -5.87 -7.90
CA VAL A 223 8.18 -5.49 -6.91
C VAL A 223 8.45 -6.64 -5.93
N SER A 224 7.41 -7.32 -5.44
CA SER A 224 7.58 -8.53 -4.63
C SER A 224 8.34 -9.62 -5.39
N SER A 225 8.00 -9.84 -6.66
CA SER A 225 8.64 -10.84 -7.50
C SER A 225 10.11 -10.53 -7.78
N SER A 226 10.50 -9.24 -7.94
CA SER A 226 11.91 -8.88 -8.11
C SER A 226 12.74 -9.14 -6.85
N VAL A 227 12.17 -8.90 -5.66
CA VAL A 227 12.80 -9.26 -4.37
C VAL A 227 12.96 -10.78 -4.25
N LEU A 228 11.93 -11.55 -4.63
CA LEU A 228 11.97 -13.01 -4.60
C LEU A 228 12.97 -13.57 -5.63
N LEU A 229 13.05 -13.01 -6.84
CA LEU A 229 14.06 -13.38 -7.83
C LEU A 229 15.48 -13.10 -7.34
N HIS A 230 15.70 -11.95 -6.68
CA HIS A 230 16.96 -11.69 -6.02
C HIS A 230 17.27 -12.78 -4.97
N ASN A 231 16.30 -13.18 -4.15
CA ASN A 231 16.49 -14.28 -3.20
C ASN A 231 16.74 -15.63 -3.88
N TYR A 232 16.09 -15.90 -4.99
CA TYR A 232 16.30 -17.13 -5.77
C TYR A 232 17.71 -17.20 -6.35
N MET A 233 18.24 -16.08 -6.86
CA MET A 233 19.57 -16.04 -7.48
C MET A 233 20.72 -15.99 -6.46
N PHE A 234 20.50 -15.34 -5.31
CA PHE A 234 21.58 -14.95 -4.41
C PHE A 234 21.34 -15.33 -2.93
N GLY A 235 20.22 -15.97 -2.62
CA GLY A 235 19.85 -16.42 -1.28
C GLY A 235 20.36 -17.82 -0.95
N ASP A 236 19.86 -18.36 0.15
CA ASP A 236 20.22 -19.70 0.62
C ASP A 236 19.52 -20.79 -0.19
N ALA A 237 20.24 -21.86 -0.53
CA ALA A 237 19.70 -23.01 -1.25
C ALA A 237 18.48 -23.64 -0.55
N SER A 238 18.42 -23.58 0.79
CA SER A 238 17.30 -24.06 1.59
C SER A 238 16.00 -23.27 1.39
N GLU A 239 16.08 -22.02 0.94
CA GLU A 239 14.91 -21.16 0.67
C GLU A 239 14.40 -21.25 -0.78
N LEU A 240 15.10 -21.97 -1.68
CA LEU A 240 14.81 -21.97 -3.12
C LEU A 240 13.42 -22.49 -3.44
N ALA A 241 13.03 -23.62 -2.85
CA ALA A 241 11.73 -24.25 -3.13
C ALA A 241 10.55 -23.36 -2.70
N ASP A 242 10.64 -22.75 -1.50
CA ASP A 242 9.62 -21.80 -1.03
C ASP A 242 9.59 -20.54 -1.91
N THR A 243 10.76 -20.01 -2.29
CA THR A 243 10.86 -18.84 -3.16
C THR A 243 10.24 -19.11 -4.54
N GLN A 244 10.49 -20.29 -5.12
CA GLN A 244 9.90 -20.68 -6.40
C GLN A 244 8.37 -20.78 -6.32
N ALA A 245 7.83 -21.46 -5.30
CA ALA A 245 6.38 -21.59 -5.11
C ALA A 245 5.69 -20.22 -4.97
N ARG A 246 6.35 -19.26 -4.32
CA ARG A 246 5.85 -17.88 -4.19
C ARG A 246 5.88 -17.12 -5.52
N LEU A 247 6.92 -17.29 -6.33
CA LEU A 247 7.02 -16.71 -7.67
C LEU A 247 5.93 -17.25 -8.59
N GLU A 248 5.69 -18.57 -8.57
CA GLU A 248 4.60 -19.22 -9.31
C GLU A 248 3.24 -18.66 -8.87
N SER A 249 3.00 -18.58 -7.56
CA SER A 249 1.79 -17.96 -7.01
C SER A 249 1.64 -16.50 -7.46
N ASN A 250 2.70 -15.70 -7.47
CA ASN A 250 2.64 -14.32 -7.97
C ASN A 250 2.26 -14.28 -9.46
N LEU A 251 2.78 -15.19 -10.29
CA LEU A 251 2.42 -15.28 -11.70
C LEU A 251 0.94 -15.63 -11.89
N GLU A 252 0.41 -16.59 -11.12
CA GLU A 252 -1.03 -16.92 -11.15
C GLU A 252 -1.90 -15.71 -10.81
N PHE A 253 -1.48 -14.90 -9.83
CA PHE A 253 -2.19 -13.67 -9.46
C PHE A 253 -2.21 -12.69 -10.65
N MET A 254 -1.07 -12.50 -11.31
CA MET A 254 -0.95 -11.61 -12.48
C MET A 254 -1.80 -12.10 -13.66
N VAL A 255 -1.82 -13.40 -13.93
CA VAL A 255 -2.68 -14.03 -14.95
C VAL A 255 -4.17 -13.86 -14.63
N LYS A 256 -4.55 -13.87 -13.36
CA LYS A 256 -5.93 -13.54 -12.97
C LYS A 256 -6.22 -12.06 -13.18
N LEU A 257 -5.29 -11.19 -12.79
CA LEU A 257 -5.44 -9.74 -12.81
C LEU A 257 -5.53 -9.18 -14.25
N ARG A 258 -4.82 -9.77 -15.22
CA ARG A 258 -4.88 -9.36 -16.64
C ARG A 258 -6.26 -9.46 -17.26
N LYS A 259 -7.16 -10.29 -16.71
CA LYS A 259 -8.56 -10.39 -17.16
C LYS A 259 -9.35 -9.11 -16.87
N TYR A 260 -8.92 -8.32 -15.89
CA TYR A 260 -9.61 -7.11 -15.45
C TYR A 260 -8.89 -5.83 -15.89
N TRP A 261 -7.56 -5.89 -16.04
CA TRP A 261 -6.72 -4.72 -16.31
C TRP A 261 -5.81 -4.99 -17.52
N PRO A 262 -6.13 -4.47 -18.72
CA PRO A 262 -5.31 -4.66 -19.91
C PRO A 262 -3.87 -4.16 -19.76
N SER A 263 -3.63 -3.16 -18.91
CA SER A 263 -2.27 -2.69 -18.59
C SER A 263 -1.36 -3.79 -18.01
N VAL A 264 -1.94 -4.82 -17.40
CA VAL A 264 -1.20 -5.98 -16.85
C VAL A 264 -0.72 -6.91 -17.96
N GLU A 265 -1.41 -6.94 -19.11
CA GLU A 265 -0.98 -7.74 -20.25
C GLU A 265 0.38 -7.29 -20.78
N LEU A 266 0.64 -5.97 -20.82
CA LEU A 266 1.93 -5.39 -21.19
C LEU A 266 3.07 -5.82 -20.25
N ILE A 267 2.74 -6.17 -19.01
CA ILE A 267 3.69 -6.58 -17.98
C ILE A 267 3.97 -8.08 -18.06
N VAL A 268 2.96 -8.88 -18.41
CA VAL A 268 3.06 -10.36 -18.45
C VAL A 268 3.54 -10.87 -19.82
N SER A 269 3.26 -10.16 -20.92
CA SER A 269 3.63 -10.58 -22.28
C SER A 269 5.13 -10.90 -22.47
N PRO A 270 6.09 -10.16 -21.88
CA PRO A 270 7.50 -10.52 -21.97
C PRO A 270 7.84 -11.84 -21.29
N ILE A 271 7.05 -12.28 -20.31
CA ILE A 271 7.25 -13.54 -19.56
C ILE A 271 6.74 -14.74 -20.37
N ASP A 272 5.57 -14.63 -21.00
CA ASP A 272 4.93 -15.70 -21.81
C ASP A 272 5.70 -16.01 -23.11
N SER A 273 6.54 -15.10 -23.61
CA SER A 273 7.35 -15.28 -24.83
C SER A 273 8.64 -16.11 -24.63
N SER A 274 8.87 -16.62 -23.43
CA SER A 274 10.05 -17.42 -23.06
C SER A 274 9.74 -18.86 -22.61
N SER A 275 8.50 -19.32 -22.83
CA SER A 275 8.04 -20.71 -22.68
C SER A 275 7.62 -21.30 -24.03
#